data_AF-A0A3P7ILY2-F1
#
_entry.id   AF-A0A3P7ILY2-F1
#
_cell.length_a   1.000
_cell.length_b   1.000
_cell.length_c   1.000
_cell.angle_alpha   90.00
_cell.angle_beta   90.00
_cell.angle_gamma   90.00
#
_symmetry.space_group_name_H-M   'P 1'
#
loop_
_entity.id
_entity.type
_entity.pdbx_description
1 polymer ?
#
loop_
_entity_poly.entity_id
_entity_poly.type
_entity_poly.pdbx_seq_one_letter_code
_entity_poly.pdbx_strand_id
1 'polypeptide(L)'
;MVSLSVTELIARCAKHVLRQYLNSLPQEQLGCAISHLLNAVFGNLSFDHSYGMNGDRNTKRSSKKSKKAFASGEWVAVNTKEFWSALCQESKNYYAFDLKADCIDSVVEQYGIQKVSLLRRLCTTLGIQLFSRDYQLDASSTRTRQPFTEDDILNLIPVTKHRQPCATDAKKLFARGQQAMQVGHLREAYECIAESVGS
;
A
#
# COMPACT_ATOMS: atom_id res chain seq x y z
N MET A 1 18.82 5.57 16.32
CA MET A 1 18.42 6.60 15.33
C MET A 1 18.32 6.02 13.93
N VAL A 2 19.33 5.26 13.46
CA VAL A 2 19.34 4.59 12.14
C VAL A 2 18.12 3.69 11.89
N SER A 3 17.75 2.84 12.84
CA SER A 3 16.61 1.90 12.71
C SER A 3 15.28 2.61 12.39
N LEU A 4 15.02 3.76 13.01
CA LEU A 4 13.80 4.55 12.77
C LEU A 4 13.80 5.17 11.37
N SER A 5 14.93 5.76 10.96
CA SER A 5 15.07 6.37 9.63
C SER A 5 14.91 5.34 8.51
N VAL A 6 15.51 4.16 8.67
CA VAL A 6 15.39 3.07 7.68
C VAL A 6 13.99 2.46 7.70
N THR A 7 13.36 2.30 8.88
CA THR A 7 11.94 1.89 8.98
C THR A 7 11.04 2.85 8.19
N GLU A 8 11.27 4.15 8.32
CA GLU A 8 10.50 5.14 7.58
C GLU A 8 10.76 5.09 6.08
N LEU A 9 12.03 5.00 5.68
CA LEU A 9 12.42 4.86 4.27
C LEU A 9 11.72 3.65 3.64
N ILE A 10 11.82 2.47 4.24
CA ILE A 10 11.20 1.23 3.77
C ILE A 10 9.68 1.41 3.68
N ALA A 11 9.04 1.99 4.70
CA ALA A 11 7.60 2.20 4.68
C ALA A 11 7.14 3.12 3.54
N ARG A 12 7.91 4.16 3.20
CA ARG A 12 7.60 5.07 2.09
C ARG A 12 7.83 4.42 0.72
N CYS A 13 8.92 3.68 0.55
CA CYS A 13 9.17 2.93 -0.68
C CYS A 13 8.11 1.85 -0.91
N ALA A 14 7.84 1.03 0.11
CA ALA A 14 6.79 0.02 0.07
C ALA A 14 5.42 0.65 -0.22
N LYS A 15 5.11 1.82 0.33
CA LYS A 15 3.88 2.55 0.00
C LYS A 15 3.78 2.85 -1.50
N HIS A 16 4.86 3.29 -2.15
CA HIS A 16 4.86 3.55 -3.59
C HIS A 16 4.65 2.26 -4.39
N VAL A 17 5.41 1.22 -4.06
CA VAL A 17 5.33 -0.10 -4.72
C VAL A 17 3.95 -0.74 -4.54
N LEU A 18 3.35 -0.68 -3.35
CA LEU A 18 2.08 -1.34 -3.07
C LEU A 18 0.87 -0.59 -3.64
N ARG A 19 0.93 0.74 -3.73
CA ARG A 19 -0.17 1.56 -4.25
C ARG A 19 -0.54 1.29 -5.70
N GLN A 20 0.43 0.88 -6.52
CA GLN A 20 0.15 0.54 -7.92
C GLN A 20 -0.80 -0.65 -8.04
N TYR A 21 -0.80 -1.55 -7.05
CA TYR A 21 -1.73 -2.67 -6.98
C TYR A 21 -3.04 -2.24 -6.30
N LEU A 22 -2.97 -1.58 -5.14
CA LEU A 22 -4.15 -1.32 -4.30
C LEU A 22 -5.14 -0.30 -4.89
N ASN A 23 -4.70 0.66 -5.70
CA ASN A 23 -5.56 1.76 -6.16
C ASN A 23 -6.66 1.35 -7.15
N SER A 24 -6.52 0.19 -7.80
CA SER A 24 -7.40 -0.27 -8.88
C SER A 24 -8.07 -1.61 -8.57
N LEU A 25 -8.03 -2.06 -7.31
CA LEU A 25 -8.62 -3.34 -6.91
C LEU A 25 -10.13 -3.21 -6.63
N PRO A 26 -10.94 -4.15 -7.14
CA PRO A 26 -12.30 -4.33 -6.67
C PRO A 26 -12.33 -4.62 -5.17
N GLN A 27 -13.37 -4.16 -4.47
CA GLN A 27 -13.54 -4.36 -3.04
C GLN A 27 -13.52 -5.85 -2.64
N GLU A 28 -14.05 -6.73 -3.49
CA GLU A 28 -14.11 -8.18 -3.28
C GLU A 28 -12.73 -8.85 -3.27
N GLN A 29 -11.70 -8.23 -3.86
CA GLN A 29 -10.34 -8.79 -3.92
C GLN A 29 -9.38 -8.11 -2.94
N LEU A 30 -9.89 -7.17 -2.14
CA LEU A 30 -9.06 -6.31 -1.32
C LEU A 30 -8.37 -7.10 -0.18
N GLY A 31 -9.11 -7.97 0.49
CA GLY A 31 -8.59 -8.75 1.62
C GLY A 31 -7.51 -9.74 1.19
N CYS A 32 -7.80 -10.57 0.17
CA CYS A 32 -6.81 -11.48 -0.41
C CYS A 32 -5.57 -10.75 -0.97
N ALA A 33 -5.74 -9.63 -1.68
CA ALA A 33 -4.61 -8.88 -2.21
C ALA A 33 -3.74 -8.25 -1.12
N ILE A 34 -4.34 -7.60 -0.10
CA ILE A 34 -3.57 -6.98 0.98
C ILE A 34 -2.81 -8.04 1.79
N SER A 35 -3.46 -9.15 2.14
CA SER A 35 -2.79 -10.23 2.89
C SER A 35 -1.63 -10.84 2.10
N HIS A 36 -1.81 -11.10 0.80
CA HIS A 36 -0.74 -11.55 -0.11
C HIS A 36 0.43 -10.55 -0.15
N LEU A 37 0.14 -9.26 -0.36
CA LEU A 37 1.18 -8.23 -0.42
C LEU A 37 1.91 -8.06 0.92
N LEU A 38 1.22 -8.14 2.06
CA LEU A 38 1.85 -8.13 3.38
C LEU A 38 2.72 -9.38 3.60
N ASN A 39 2.30 -10.53 3.10
CA ASN A 39 3.11 -11.76 3.11
C ASN A 39 4.35 -11.64 2.21
N ALA A 40 4.29 -10.88 1.10
CA ALA A 40 5.48 -10.56 0.31
C ALA A 40 6.49 -9.71 1.10
N VAL A 41 6.01 -8.79 1.94
CA VAL A 41 6.85 -7.92 2.78
C VAL A 41 7.44 -8.67 3.98
N PHE A 42 6.59 -9.33 4.77
CA PHE A 42 6.92 -9.85 6.10
C PHE A 42 7.10 -11.36 6.15
N GLY A 43 6.59 -12.07 5.15
CA GLY A 43 6.68 -13.51 5.03
C GLY A 43 7.76 -13.95 4.05
N ASN A 44 7.60 -15.16 3.53
CA ASN A 44 8.36 -15.70 2.40
C ASN A 44 7.39 -16.31 1.40
N LEU A 45 6.99 -15.49 0.42
CA LEU A 45 6.25 -15.93 -0.76
C LEU A 45 7.26 -16.34 -1.82
N SER A 46 7.35 -17.65 -2.03
CA SER A 46 8.05 -18.22 -3.18
C SER A 46 7.04 -18.51 -4.28
N PHE A 47 7.42 -18.30 -5.54
CA PHE A 47 6.74 -18.98 -6.64
C PHE A 47 7.12 -20.45 -6.60
N ASP A 48 6.44 -21.21 -5.75
CA ASP A 48 6.20 -22.61 -6.04
C ASP A 48 4.77 -22.66 -6.58
N HIS A 49 4.56 -23.34 -7.71
CA HIS A 49 3.34 -23.26 -8.53
C HIS A 49 2.14 -23.99 -7.88
N SER A 50 1.96 -23.86 -6.57
CA SER A 50 1.15 -24.72 -5.72
C SER A 50 0.22 -23.98 -4.75
N TYR A 51 -0.14 -22.72 -5.05
CA TYR A 51 -1.34 -22.10 -4.47
C TYR A 51 -2.51 -22.20 -5.45
N GLY A 52 -3.30 -23.28 -5.31
CA GLY A 52 -4.75 -23.22 -5.49
C GLY A 52 -5.33 -23.16 -6.91
N MET A 53 -5.05 -24.15 -7.75
CA MET A 53 -6.00 -24.61 -8.78
C MET A 53 -6.63 -25.95 -8.36
N ASN A 54 -7.26 -25.97 -7.17
CA ASN A 54 -8.32 -26.95 -6.90
C ASN A 54 -9.67 -26.26 -7.19
N GLY A 55 -9.91 -26.10 -8.49
CA GLY A 55 -11.12 -25.57 -9.07
C GLY A 55 -11.22 -26.14 -10.47
N ASP A 56 -11.80 -27.33 -10.53
CA ASP A 56 -12.23 -28.04 -11.74
C ASP A 56 -12.62 -27.08 -12.87
N ARG A 57 -11.79 -26.96 -13.92
CA ARG A 57 -12.17 -26.37 -15.20
C ARG A 57 -11.41 -27.03 -16.35
N ASN A 58 -12.01 -28.11 -16.82
CA ASN A 58 -12.09 -28.41 -18.24
C ASN A 58 -12.50 -27.14 -19.01
N THR A 59 -11.63 -26.57 -19.85
CA THR A 59 -11.93 -26.09 -21.21
C THR A 59 -10.71 -25.44 -21.87
N LYS A 60 -10.34 -26.01 -23.03
CA LYS A 60 -9.44 -25.42 -24.02
C LYS A 60 -10.03 -24.13 -24.60
N ARG A 61 -9.19 -23.09 -24.81
CA ARG A 61 -9.09 -22.25 -26.04
C ARG A 61 -8.12 -21.08 -25.78
N SER A 62 -6.95 -21.06 -26.43
CA SER A 62 -6.67 -20.45 -27.74
C SER A 62 -6.59 -18.91 -27.72
N SER A 63 -5.43 -18.44 -28.15
CA SER A 63 -4.90 -17.08 -28.31
C SER A 63 -5.84 -16.00 -28.89
N LYS A 64 -5.74 -14.76 -28.37
CA LYS A 64 -5.28 -13.55 -29.12
C LYS A 64 -5.38 -12.24 -28.28
N LYS A 65 -4.27 -11.49 -28.29
CA LYS A 65 -4.09 -10.02 -28.18
C LYS A 65 -5.27 -9.19 -27.65
N SER A 66 -5.05 -8.52 -26.51
CA SER A 66 -5.56 -7.17 -26.24
C SER A 66 -4.70 -6.48 -25.16
N LYS A 67 -3.98 -5.43 -25.55
CA LYS A 67 -3.38 -4.46 -24.62
C LYS A 67 -4.49 -3.53 -24.15
N LYS A 68 -5.11 -3.82 -23.01
CA LYS A 68 -5.83 -2.91 -22.07
C LYS A 68 -6.75 -3.74 -21.16
N ALA A 69 -6.23 -4.17 -20.01
CA ALA A 69 -6.97 -4.54 -18.81
C ALA A 69 -5.97 -4.50 -17.63
N PHE A 70 -5.79 -3.31 -17.06
CA PHE A 70 -4.89 -3.09 -15.91
C PHE A 70 -5.53 -3.70 -14.64
N ALA A 71 -4.71 -4.33 -13.81
CA ALA A 71 -4.93 -4.67 -12.39
C ALA A 71 -5.75 -5.91 -11.98
N SER A 72 -6.45 -6.62 -12.85
CA SER A 72 -7.11 -7.88 -12.43
C SER A 72 -6.09 -9.02 -12.33
N GLY A 73 -5.37 -9.11 -11.21
CA GLY A 73 -4.55 -10.27 -10.83
C GLY A 73 -3.03 -10.11 -10.88
N GLU A 74 -2.48 -8.95 -11.27
CA GLU A 74 -1.01 -8.73 -11.27
C GLU A 74 -0.40 -8.82 -9.86
N TRP A 75 -1.17 -8.46 -8.83
CA TRP A 75 -0.75 -8.57 -7.44
C TRP A 75 -0.46 -10.02 -7.00
N VAL A 76 -1.13 -11.01 -7.62
CA VAL A 76 -0.94 -12.44 -7.32
C VAL A 76 0.47 -12.89 -7.68
N ALA A 77 1.07 -12.27 -8.70
CA ALA A 77 2.41 -12.59 -9.15
C ALA A 77 3.51 -12.01 -8.23
N VAL A 78 3.17 -11.09 -7.32
CA VAL A 78 4.16 -10.47 -6.45
C VAL A 78 4.69 -11.50 -5.46
N ASN A 79 5.98 -11.79 -5.53
CA ASN A 79 6.68 -12.63 -4.56
C ASN A 79 7.65 -11.80 -3.70
N THR A 80 8.20 -12.40 -2.63
CA THR A 80 9.08 -11.69 -1.69
C THR A 80 10.30 -11.10 -2.40
N LYS A 81 10.97 -11.88 -3.25
CA LYS A 81 12.18 -11.44 -3.96
C LYS A 81 11.91 -10.25 -4.90
N GLU A 82 10.85 -10.32 -5.69
CA GLU A 82 10.45 -9.25 -6.61
C GLU A 82 10.05 -7.98 -5.87
N PHE A 83 9.29 -8.12 -4.77
CA PHE A 83 8.92 -7.00 -3.93
C PHE A 83 10.14 -6.28 -3.36
N TRP A 84 11.08 -7.01 -2.74
CA TRP A 84 12.26 -6.41 -2.13
C TRP A 84 13.23 -5.82 -3.16
N SER A 85 13.33 -6.42 -4.35
CA SER A 85 14.05 -5.84 -5.49
C SER A 85 13.44 -4.50 -5.92
N ALA A 86 12.11 -4.44 -6.11
CA ALA A 86 11.42 -3.21 -6.46
C ALA A 86 11.55 -2.14 -5.37
N LEU A 87 11.50 -2.53 -4.10
CA LEU A 87 11.67 -1.63 -2.96
C LEU A 87 13.08 -1.03 -2.90
N CYS A 88 14.12 -1.83 -3.13
CA CYS A 88 15.50 -1.34 -3.17
C CYS A 88 15.72 -0.38 -4.36
N GLN A 89 15.11 -0.69 -5.51
CA GLN A 89 15.15 0.20 -6.67
C GLN A 89 14.43 1.53 -6.40
N GLU A 90 13.28 1.51 -5.74
CA GLU A 90 12.54 2.71 -5.34
C GLU A 90 13.34 3.55 -4.34
N SER A 91 13.99 2.91 -3.36
CA SER A 91 14.89 3.56 -2.40
C SER A 91 16.02 4.31 -3.11
N LYS A 92 16.65 3.66 -4.09
CA LYS A 92 17.75 4.24 -4.85
C LYS A 92 17.28 5.37 -5.76
N ASN A 93 16.18 5.19 -6.48
CA ASN A 93 15.70 6.17 -7.46
C ASN A 93 15.10 7.41 -6.79
N TYR A 94 14.31 7.22 -5.73
CA TYR A 94 13.56 8.32 -5.12
C TYR A 94 14.33 9.02 -4.01
N TYR A 95 15.13 8.27 -3.24
CA TYR A 95 15.82 8.79 -2.06
C TYR A 95 17.35 8.79 -2.20
N ALA A 96 17.90 8.35 -3.33
CA ALA A 96 19.35 8.19 -3.54
C ALA A 96 20.02 7.31 -2.46
N PHE A 97 19.26 6.38 -1.87
CA PHE A 97 19.76 5.49 -0.82
C PHE A 97 19.86 4.05 -1.34
N ASP A 98 21.07 3.51 -1.34
CA ASP A 98 21.38 2.15 -1.80
C ASP A 98 21.04 1.12 -0.71
N LEU A 99 19.75 0.79 -0.58
CA LEU A 99 19.30 -0.27 0.33
C LEU A 99 19.67 -1.63 -0.25
N LYS A 100 20.37 -2.46 0.53
CA LYS A 100 20.79 -3.81 0.15
C LYS A 100 20.05 -4.83 0.99
N ALA A 101 18.88 -5.26 0.52
CA ALA A 101 18.07 -6.26 1.20
C ALA A 101 17.24 -7.07 0.20
N ASP A 102 17.05 -8.35 0.52
CA ASP A 102 16.27 -9.33 -0.25
C ASP A 102 15.04 -9.83 0.52
N CYS A 103 15.00 -9.62 1.84
CA CYS A 103 13.87 -9.93 2.70
C CYS A 103 13.86 -9.04 3.96
N ILE A 104 12.81 -9.17 4.77
CA ILE A 104 12.67 -8.44 6.03
C ILE A 104 13.77 -8.79 7.03
N ASP A 105 14.21 -10.05 7.08
CA ASP A 105 15.20 -10.49 8.06
C ASP A 105 16.57 -9.82 7.80
N SER A 106 16.95 -9.64 6.53
CA SER A 106 18.17 -8.93 6.13
C SER A 106 18.20 -7.48 6.63
N VAL A 107 17.06 -6.77 6.62
CA VAL A 107 17.01 -5.40 7.17
C VAL A 107 16.94 -5.37 8.70
N VAL A 108 16.39 -6.41 9.34
CA VAL A 108 16.44 -6.57 10.80
C VAL A 108 17.88 -6.76 11.24
N GLU A 109 18.62 -7.67 10.60
CA GLU A 109 20.01 -7.94 10.92
C GLU A 109 20.91 -6.73 10.64
N GLN A 110 20.75 -6.08 9.49
CA GLN A 110 21.62 -4.97 9.10
C GLN A 110 21.34 -3.66 9.87
N TYR A 111 20.08 -3.37 10.20
CA TYR A 111 19.69 -2.05 10.74
C TYR A 111 19.00 -2.12 12.11
N GLY A 112 18.78 -3.30 12.69
CA GLY A 112 18.12 -3.48 13.98
C GLY A 112 16.65 -3.05 13.96
N ILE A 113 15.96 -3.26 12.82
CA ILE A 113 14.54 -2.90 12.68
C ILE A 113 13.66 -3.91 13.42
N GLN A 114 12.65 -3.42 14.11
CA GLN A 114 11.60 -4.28 14.68
C GLN A 114 10.49 -4.48 13.65
N LYS A 115 10.20 -5.73 13.28
CA LYS A 115 9.15 -6.07 12.29
C LYS A 115 7.78 -5.51 12.65
N VAL A 116 7.41 -5.57 13.92
CA VAL A 116 6.14 -5.02 14.42
C VAL A 116 6.06 -3.49 14.23
N SER A 117 7.18 -2.79 14.41
CA SER A 117 7.25 -1.34 14.23
C SER A 117 7.12 -0.96 12.75
N LEU A 118 7.74 -1.72 11.85
CA LEU A 118 7.55 -1.55 10.41
C LEU A 118 6.12 -1.88 9.98
N LEU A 119 5.53 -2.96 10.48
CA LEU A 119 4.15 -3.35 10.18
C LEU A 119 3.17 -2.24 10.55
N ARG A 120 3.27 -1.74 11.78
CA ARG A 120 2.46 -0.61 12.25
C ARG A 120 2.63 0.59 11.32
N ARG A 121 3.87 0.93 10.96
CA ARG A 121 4.14 2.08 10.09
C ARG A 121 3.53 1.90 8.70
N LEU A 122 3.64 0.71 8.11
CA LEU A 122 3.05 0.39 6.81
C LEU A 122 1.53 0.49 6.85
N CYS A 123 0.88 -0.14 7.83
CA CYS A 123 -0.57 -0.10 8.00
C CYS A 123 -1.08 1.34 8.11
N THR A 124 -0.46 2.17 8.97
CA THR A 124 -0.83 3.59 9.08
C THR A 124 -0.58 4.36 7.79
N THR A 125 0.51 4.07 7.08
CA THR A 125 0.91 4.81 5.87
C THR A 125 0.03 4.49 4.65
N LEU A 126 -0.50 3.26 4.58
CA LEU A 126 -1.39 2.77 3.53
C LEU A 126 -2.87 2.85 3.91
N GLY A 127 -3.19 3.01 5.19
CA GLY A 127 -4.56 3.00 5.71
C GLY A 127 -5.14 1.60 5.89
N ILE A 128 -4.28 0.59 6.03
CA ILE A 128 -4.71 -0.81 6.25
C ILE A 128 -5.12 -0.97 7.71
N GLN A 129 -6.31 -1.53 7.95
CA GLN A 129 -6.77 -1.95 9.26
C GLN A 129 -6.66 -3.47 9.37
N LEU A 130 -5.88 -3.92 10.35
CA LEU A 130 -5.70 -5.33 10.66
C LEU A 130 -6.50 -5.74 11.89
N PHE A 131 -6.88 -7.01 11.95
CA PHE A 131 -7.41 -7.64 13.15
C PHE A 131 -6.37 -7.61 14.28
N SER A 132 -6.81 -7.38 15.51
CA SER A 132 -5.89 -7.31 16.66
C SER A 132 -5.56 -8.71 17.15
N ARG A 133 -4.41 -9.24 16.74
CA ARG A 133 -3.87 -10.52 17.23
C ARG A 133 -2.34 -10.56 17.22
N ASP A 134 -1.79 -11.59 17.84
CA ASP A 134 -0.34 -11.84 17.84
C ASP A 134 0.09 -12.51 16.53
N TYR A 135 0.53 -11.68 15.59
CA TYR A 135 1.10 -12.13 14.32
C TYR A 135 2.48 -12.77 14.52
N GLN A 136 2.67 -13.97 13.96
CA GLN A 136 3.93 -14.71 14.04
C GLN A 136 4.97 -14.14 13.05
N LEU A 137 5.54 -12.97 13.40
CA LEU A 137 6.49 -12.25 12.57
C LEU A 137 7.94 -12.79 12.63
N ASP A 138 8.24 -13.66 13.59
CA ASP A 138 9.60 -14.19 13.82
C ASP A 138 9.69 -15.71 13.68
N ALA A 139 8.65 -16.35 13.12
CA ALA A 139 8.64 -17.79 12.95
C ALA A 139 9.81 -18.28 12.07
N SER A 140 10.58 -19.23 12.60
CA SER A 140 11.82 -19.77 12.00
C SER A 140 11.62 -20.70 10.80
N SER A 141 10.37 -21.00 10.40
CA SER A 141 10.11 -21.86 9.23
C SER A 141 10.23 -21.05 7.95
N THR A 142 11.38 -21.17 7.28
CA THR A 142 11.78 -20.37 6.12
C THR A 142 11.13 -20.77 4.81
N ARG A 143 10.46 -21.94 4.71
CA ARG A 143 10.04 -22.47 3.40
C ARG A 143 8.76 -21.82 2.85
N THR A 144 7.80 -21.48 3.71
CA THR A 144 6.53 -20.82 3.33
C THR A 144 5.95 -20.10 4.54
N ARG A 145 6.47 -18.93 4.87
CA ARG A 145 5.98 -18.12 6.00
C ARG A 145 4.94 -17.13 5.51
N GLN A 146 3.69 -17.26 5.95
CA GLN A 146 2.59 -16.36 5.61
C GLN A 146 1.87 -15.91 6.90
N PRO A 147 2.33 -14.82 7.56
CA PRO A 147 1.74 -14.38 8.83
C PRO A 147 0.32 -13.84 8.74
N PHE A 148 -0.12 -13.46 7.52
CA PHE A 148 -1.40 -12.80 7.27
C PHE A 148 -2.30 -13.67 6.39
N THR A 149 -3.59 -13.67 6.71
CA THR A 149 -4.68 -14.24 5.91
C THR A 149 -5.68 -13.15 5.53
N GLU A 150 -6.61 -13.44 4.63
CA GLU A 150 -7.64 -12.49 4.23
C GLU A 150 -8.53 -12.05 5.42
N ASP A 151 -8.85 -12.96 6.35
CA ASP A 151 -9.64 -12.67 7.55
C ASP A 151 -8.98 -11.65 8.48
N ASP A 152 -7.67 -11.42 8.34
CA ASP A 152 -6.97 -10.39 9.10
C ASP A 152 -7.25 -8.98 8.61
N ILE A 153 -7.75 -8.82 7.37
CA ILE A 153 -7.91 -7.52 6.72
C ILE A 153 -9.31 -7.00 7.00
N LEU A 154 -9.42 -6.06 7.93
CA LEU A 154 -10.71 -5.47 8.31
C LEU A 154 -11.15 -4.37 7.35
N ASN A 155 -10.21 -3.54 6.89
CA ASN A 155 -10.54 -2.41 6.02
C ASN A 155 -9.29 -1.82 5.32
N LEU A 156 -9.53 -1.05 4.26
CA LEU A 156 -8.55 -0.12 3.67
C LEU A 156 -9.16 1.28 3.62
N ILE A 157 -8.65 2.19 4.44
CA ILE A 157 -9.12 3.57 4.53
C ILE A 157 -8.21 4.47 3.67
N PRO A 158 -8.75 5.22 2.71
CA PRO A 158 -7.94 6.15 1.92
C PRO A 158 -7.24 7.20 2.78
N VAL A 159 -5.90 7.23 2.73
CA VAL A 159 -5.10 8.27 3.39
C VAL A 159 -4.89 9.44 2.42
N THR A 160 -5.74 10.47 2.53
CA THR A 160 -5.69 11.68 1.69
C THR A 160 -4.74 12.73 2.27
N LYS A 161 -3.90 13.33 1.42
CA LYS A 161 -3.02 14.45 1.80
C LYS A 161 -3.71 15.81 1.72
N HIS A 162 -4.78 15.91 0.94
CA HIS A 162 -5.59 17.12 0.82
C HIS A 162 -6.98 16.77 1.36
N ARG A 163 -7.34 17.37 2.50
CA ARG A 163 -8.72 17.31 2.96
C ARG A 163 -9.53 18.24 2.07
N GLN A 164 -10.60 17.74 1.46
CA GLN A 164 -11.69 18.65 1.12
C GLN A 164 -12.20 19.27 2.43
N PRO A 165 -12.68 20.52 2.42
CA PRO A 165 -13.28 21.14 3.60
C PRO A 165 -14.30 20.18 4.22
N CYS A 166 -13.97 19.57 5.38
CA CYS A 166 -14.82 18.54 5.98
C CYS A 166 -15.92 19.17 6.84
N ALA A 167 -15.63 20.33 7.45
CA ALA A 167 -16.60 21.07 8.24
C ALA A 167 -17.68 21.70 7.34
N THR A 168 -18.92 21.67 7.80
CA THR A 168 -20.07 22.25 7.08
C THR A 168 -19.83 23.72 6.70
N ASP A 169 -19.22 24.49 7.60
CA ASP A 169 -18.94 25.91 7.34
C ASP A 169 -17.81 26.09 6.33
N ALA A 170 -16.78 25.24 6.39
CA ALA A 170 -15.70 25.23 5.41
C ALA A 170 -16.23 24.86 3.99
N LYS A 171 -17.21 23.94 3.88
CA LYS A 171 -17.90 23.67 2.61
C LYS A 171 -18.69 24.88 2.08
N LYS A 172 -19.40 25.59 2.95
CA LYS A 172 -20.15 26.81 2.58
C LYS A 172 -19.21 27.90 2.09
N LEU A 173 -18.09 28.12 2.79
CA LEU A 173 -17.07 29.09 2.41
C LEU A 173 -16.46 28.76 1.04
N PHE A 174 -16.15 27.48 0.78
CA PHE A 174 -15.62 27.06 -0.51
C PHE A 174 -16.65 27.27 -1.65
N ALA A 175 -17.92 26.96 -1.43
CA ALA A 175 -19.00 27.20 -2.40
C ALA A 175 -19.21 28.70 -2.67
N ARG A 176 -19.20 29.53 -1.62
CA ARG A 176 -19.26 31.00 -1.74
C ARG A 176 -18.07 31.55 -2.53
N GLY A 177 -16.86 31.05 -2.25
CA GLY A 177 -15.66 31.44 -2.98
C GLY A 177 -15.74 31.12 -4.47
N GLN A 178 -16.29 29.96 -4.85
CA GLN A 178 -16.54 29.61 -6.25
C GLN A 178 -17.55 30.56 -6.92
N GLN A 179 -18.63 30.93 -6.23
CA GLN A 179 -19.60 31.89 -6.76
C GLN A 179 -18.99 33.28 -6.96
N ALA A 180 -18.25 33.77 -5.96
CA ALA A 180 -17.55 35.05 -6.06
C ALA A 180 -16.54 35.06 -7.23
N MET A 181 -15.86 33.94 -7.48
CA MET A 181 -14.94 33.79 -8.61
C MET A 181 -15.67 33.87 -9.97
N GLN A 182 -16.85 33.25 -10.09
CA GLN A 182 -17.66 33.29 -11.32
C GLN A 182 -18.18 34.70 -11.62
N VAL A 183 -18.45 35.50 -10.59
CA VAL A 183 -18.95 36.88 -10.72
C VAL A 183 -17.78 37.89 -10.87
N GLY A 184 -16.52 37.44 -10.78
CA GLY A 184 -15.34 38.29 -10.95
C GLY A 184 -14.86 39.00 -9.67
N HIS A 185 -15.44 38.66 -8.51
CA HIS A 185 -15.01 39.16 -7.20
C HIS A 185 -13.80 38.36 -6.69
N LEU A 186 -12.65 38.55 -7.33
CA LEU A 186 -11.44 37.73 -7.10
C LEU A 186 -10.89 37.81 -5.68
N ARG A 187 -11.02 38.96 -5.01
CA ARG A 187 -10.56 39.14 -3.62
C ARG A 187 -11.40 38.34 -2.64
N GLU A 188 -12.73 38.48 -2.72
CA GLU A 188 -13.66 37.72 -1.87
C GLU A 188 -13.55 36.22 -2.14
N ALA A 189 -13.39 35.83 -3.41
CA ALA A 189 -13.14 34.45 -3.80
C ALA A 189 -11.88 33.89 -3.13
N TYR A 190 -10.78 34.64 -3.16
CA TYR A 190 -9.52 34.25 -2.53
C TYR A 190 -9.67 34.11 -1.01
N GLU A 191 -10.25 35.10 -0.33
CA GLU A 191 -10.44 35.09 1.12
C GLU A 191 -11.31 33.89 1.56
N CYS A 192 -12.45 33.67 0.92
CA CYS A 192 -13.35 32.55 1.23
C CYS A 192 -12.71 31.18 0.98
N ILE A 193 -11.96 31.03 -0.11
CA ILE A 193 -11.27 29.77 -0.43
C ILE A 193 -10.12 29.53 0.56
N ALA A 194 -9.32 30.55 0.87
CA ALA A 194 -8.22 30.44 1.82
C ALA A 194 -8.73 30.04 3.22
N GLU A 195 -9.80 30.67 3.70
CA GLU A 195 -10.41 30.37 5.00
C GLU A 195 -11.03 28.96 5.02
N SER A 196 -11.66 28.53 3.93
CA SER A 196 -12.24 27.17 3.82
C SER A 196 -11.20 26.05 3.86
N VAL A 197 -9.97 26.32 3.41
CA VAL A 197 -8.86 25.36 3.40
C VAL A 197 -8.11 25.37 4.73
N GLY A 198 -8.17 26.48 5.48
CA GLY A 198 -7.58 26.62 6.81
C GLY A 198 -8.45 26.12 7.97
N SER A 199 -9.73 25.84 7.71
CA SER A 199 -10.74 25.36 8.69
C SER A 199 -10.88 23.84 8.70
#